data_AF-A0A182W8I7-F1
#
_entry.id   AF-A0A182W8I7-F1
#
_cell.length_a   1.000
_cell.length_b   1.000
_cell.length_c   1.000
_cell.angle_alpha   90.00
_cell.angle_beta   90.00
_cell.angle_gamma   90.00
#
_symmetry.space_group_name_H-M   'P 1'
#
loop_
_entity.id
_entity.type
_entity.pdbx_description
1 polymer ?
#
loop_
_entity_poly.entity_id
_entity_poly.type
_entity_poly.pdbx_seq_one_letter_code
_entity_poly.pdbx_strand_id
1 'polypeptide(L)'
;MSSIVLLRIVDANYNFVFADVGCQGRISDGGVLANSPIMQKLERKELNIPSPEILRVPYNIKVPYFLLGDQAFAMKDYCLRPYGGLHAADSMESSFNYRLSRARRTVENAFGILTKVFNVLAKPIEVEPDIAEKIVLAAVHLHNFRRRHTLYNFSSSLLPAASNFHTTSHESEQFN
;
A
#
# COMPACT_ATOMS: atom_id res chain seq x y z
N MET A 1 20.95 19.64 -11.91
CA MET A 1 19.79 18.76 -12.08
C MET A 1 19.11 18.62 -10.72
N SER A 2 17.89 19.12 -10.58
CA SER A 2 17.08 18.94 -9.38
C SER A 2 16.34 17.61 -9.48
N SER A 3 16.29 16.84 -8.40
CA SER A 3 15.52 15.60 -8.32
C SER A 3 14.34 15.82 -7.38
N ILE A 4 13.17 15.31 -7.76
CA ILE A 4 12.00 15.21 -6.88
C ILE A 4 11.94 13.82 -6.28
N VAL A 5 11.64 13.73 -4.99
CA VAL A 5 11.52 12.46 -4.27
C VAL A 5 10.04 12.13 -4.08
N LEU A 6 9.66 10.90 -4.40
CA LEU A 6 8.34 10.33 -4.10
C LEU A 6 8.44 9.41 -2.90
N LEU A 7 7.96 9.88 -1.75
CA LEU A 7 7.71 9.06 -0.58
C LEU A 7 6.33 8.42 -0.71
N ARG A 8 6.22 7.12 -0.43
CA ARG A 8 4.97 6.37 -0.67
C ARG A 8 4.76 5.23 0.31
N ILE A 9 3.49 4.96 0.61
CA ILE A 9 3.03 3.76 1.31
C ILE A 9 2.05 3.03 0.40
N VAL A 10 2.22 1.73 0.26
CA VAL A 10 1.45 0.89 -0.65
C VAL A 10 0.87 -0.31 0.11
N ASP A 11 -0.40 -0.63 -0.14
CA ASP A 11 -1.06 -1.81 0.42
C ASP A 11 -0.79 -3.09 -0.40
N ALA A 12 -1.23 -4.23 0.12
CA ALA A 12 -1.08 -5.54 -0.56
C ALA A 12 -1.78 -5.62 -1.94
N ASN A 13 -2.73 -4.71 -2.22
CA ASN A 13 -3.48 -4.64 -3.47
C ASN A 13 -2.84 -3.68 -4.50
N TYR A 14 -1.62 -3.21 -4.22
CA TYR A 14 -0.86 -2.25 -5.03
C TYR A 14 -1.53 -0.86 -5.10
N ASN A 15 -2.37 -0.49 -4.12
CA ASN A 15 -2.88 0.88 -4.01
C ASN A 15 -1.90 1.72 -3.20
N PHE A 16 -1.68 2.95 -3.64
CA PHE A 16 -0.96 3.95 -2.87
C PHE A 16 -1.88 4.49 -1.77
N VAL A 17 -1.57 4.17 -0.51
CA VAL A 17 -2.30 4.65 0.67
C VAL A 17 -1.84 6.05 1.06
N PHE A 18 -0.59 6.36 0.77
CA PHE A 18 0.02 7.67 0.96
C PHE A 18 1.03 7.92 -0.15
N ALA A 19 1.09 9.16 -0.62
CA ALA A 19 2.12 9.65 -1.52
C ALA A 19 2.41 11.11 -1.16
N ASP A 20 3.69 11.43 -1.08
CA ASP A 20 4.20 12.78 -0.86
C ASP A 20 5.35 13.01 -1.83
N VAL A 21 5.30 14.13 -2.53
CA VAL A 21 6.24 14.46 -3.61
C VAL A 21 6.85 15.80 -3.29
N GLY A 22 8.16 15.82 -3.10
CA GLY A 22 8.87 17.02 -2.64
C GLY A 22 10.17 17.26 -3.39
N CYS A 23 10.67 18.49 -3.31
CA CYS A 23 11.86 18.96 -4.00
C CYS A 23 13.00 19.32 -3.02
N GLN A 24 14.22 19.17 -3.52
CA GLN A 24 15.53 19.53 -2.96
C GLN A 24 16.23 18.51 -2.06
N GLY A 25 17.26 17.88 -2.65
CA GLY A 25 18.15 16.93 -2.01
C GLY A 25 18.95 17.50 -0.83
N ARG A 26 18.93 16.72 0.26
CA ARG A 26 19.90 16.61 1.38
C ARG A 26 19.26 15.98 2.62
N ILE A 27 17.95 15.74 2.61
CA ILE A 27 17.26 14.99 3.65
C ILE A 27 17.14 13.54 3.17
N SER A 28 17.58 12.58 3.98
CA SER A 28 17.41 11.15 3.67
C SER A 28 15.92 10.80 3.59
N ASP A 29 15.58 9.71 2.89
CA ASP A 29 14.19 9.20 2.83
C ASP A 29 13.59 9.02 4.24
N GLY A 30 14.42 8.64 5.22
CA GLY A 30 14.07 8.56 6.63
C GLY A 30 13.75 9.91 7.28
N GLY A 31 14.48 10.98 6.95
CA GLY A 31 14.23 12.34 7.45
C GLY A 31 13.03 13.03 6.80
N VAL A 32 12.76 12.76 5.52
CA VAL A 32 11.55 13.22 4.82
C VAL A 32 10.33 12.52 5.42
N LEU A 33 10.39 11.19 5.61
CA LEU A 33 9.31 10.46 6.27
C LEU A 33 9.10 10.94 7.71
N ALA A 34 10.16 11.11 8.51
CA ALA A 34 10.06 11.55 9.91
C ALA A 34 9.25 12.84 10.09
N ASN A 35 9.37 13.77 9.15
CA ASN A 35 8.67 15.05 9.20
C ASN A 35 7.34 15.07 8.45
N SER A 36 7.01 14.00 7.70
CA SER A 36 5.77 13.92 6.92
C SER A 36 4.52 13.94 7.83
N PRO A 37 3.40 14.52 7.37
CA PRO A 37 2.16 14.57 8.15
C PRO A 37 1.66 13.19 8.62
N ILE A 38 1.86 12.15 7.79
CA ILE A 38 1.44 10.78 8.15
C ILE A 38 2.27 10.22 9.30
N MET A 39 3.57 10.50 9.33
CA MET A 39 4.46 10.03 10.39
C MET A 39 4.20 10.76 11.70
N GLN A 40 3.93 12.07 11.65
CA GLN A 40 3.53 12.82 12.85
C GLN A 40 2.22 12.25 13.44
N LYS A 41 1.24 11.90 12.61
CA LYS A 41 0.01 11.25 13.06
C LYS A 41 0.22 9.84 13.60
N LEU A 42 1.17 9.08 13.05
CA LEU A 42 1.58 7.78 13.58
C LEU A 42 2.18 7.91 14.99
N GLU A 43 3.14 8.82 15.16
CA GLU A 43 3.80 9.08 16.46
C GLU A 43 2.80 9.55 17.52
N ARG A 44 1.82 10.37 17.13
CA ARG A 44 0.75 10.86 18.02
C ARG A 44 -0.42 9.88 18.21
N LYS A 45 -0.42 8.73 17.52
CA LYS A 45 -1.51 7.75 17.51
C LYS A 45 -2.86 8.35 17.08
N GLU A 46 -2.81 9.30 16.15
CA GLU A 46 -4.00 9.99 15.59
C GLU A 46 -4.56 9.30 14.35
N LEU A 47 -3.89 8.24 13.86
CA LEU A 47 -4.42 7.39 12.80
C LEU A 47 -5.34 6.32 13.40
N ASN A 48 -6.48 6.10 12.76
CA ASN A 48 -7.43 5.03 13.11
C ASN A 48 -6.92 3.65 12.65
N ILE A 49 -5.76 3.23 13.16
CA ILE A 49 -5.18 1.92 12.89
C ILE A 49 -5.97 0.87 13.68
N PRO A 50 -6.41 -0.23 13.06
CA PRO A 50 -7.13 -1.29 13.77
C PRO A 50 -6.29 -1.89 14.91
N SER A 51 -6.98 -2.39 15.92
CA SER A 51 -6.32 -3.10 17.02
C SER A 51 -5.66 -4.40 16.54
N PRO A 52 -4.59 -4.87 17.21
CA PRO A 52 -3.92 -6.13 16.88
C PRO A 52 -4.88 -7.32 16.83
N GLU A 53 -4.71 -8.19 15.84
CA GLU A 53 -5.57 -9.34 15.61
C GLU A 53 -4.79 -10.64 15.38
N ILE A 54 -5.45 -11.78 15.56
CA ILE A 54 -4.86 -13.09 15.28
C ILE A 54 -4.93 -13.31 13.77
N LEU A 55 -3.78 -13.31 13.10
CA LEU A 55 -3.72 -13.38 11.63
C LEU A 55 -4.06 -14.77 11.07
N ARG A 56 -3.79 -15.84 11.80
CA ARG A 56 -3.97 -17.22 11.31
C ARG A 56 -4.09 -18.24 12.44
N VAL A 57 -5.02 -19.18 12.30
CA VAL A 57 -5.16 -20.37 13.16
C VAL A 57 -4.06 -21.40 12.81
N PRO A 58 -3.39 -22.08 13.76
CA PRO A 58 -3.69 -22.17 15.20
C PRO A 58 -2.94 -21.17 16.10
N TYR A 59 -2.30 -20.16 15.53
CA TYR A 59 -1.59 -19.15 16.33
C TYR A 59 -2.61 -18.36 17.17
N ASN A 60 -2.22 -17.99 18.39
CA ASN A 60 -3.04 -17.22 19.34
C ASN A 60 -2.45 -15.81 19.63
N ILE A 61 -1.36 -15.46 18.95
CA ILE A 61 -0.66 -14.20 19.11
C ILE A 61 -1.38 -13.13 18.28
N LYS A 62 -1.76 -12.03 18.93
CA LYS A 62 -2.27 -10.84 18.26
C LYS A 62 -1.11 -10.07 17.64
N VAL A 63 -1.19 -9.78 16.34
CA VAL A 63 -0.14 -9.09 15.60
C VAL A 63 -0.62 -7.66 15.29
N PRO A 64 0.14 -6.62 15.66
CA PRO A 64 -0.15 -5.25 15.26
C PRO A 64 0.01 -5.03 13.76
N TYR A 65 -0.52 -3.91 13.29
CA TYR A 65 -0.27 -3.42 11.94
C TYR A 65 1.04 -2.62 11.90
N PHE A 66 1.90 -2.94 10.94
CA PHE A 66 3.20 -2.28 10.77
C PHE A 66 3.38 -1.77 9.34
N LEU A 67 4.02 -0.62 9.21
CA LEU A 67 4.71 -0.22 7.99
C LEU A 67 6.01 -1.03 7.87
N LEU A 68 6.34 -1.44 6.65
CA LEU A 68 7.57 -2.17 6.35
C LEU A 68 8.54 -1.23 5.64
N GLY A 69 9.52 -0.72 6.39
CA GLY A 69 10.57 0.14 5.88
C GLY A 69 11.80 -0.62 5.40
N ASP A 70 12.65 0.07 4.64
CA ASP A 70 14.04 -0.34 4.47
C ASP A 70 14.92 0.01 5.70
N GLN A 71 16.22 -0.17 5.57
CA GLN A 71 17.20 0.03 6.65
C GLN A 71 17.37 1.50 7.06
N ALA A 72 16.99 2.46 6.21
CA ALA A 72 17.10 3.89 6.48
C ALA A 72 16.02 4.38 7.47
N PHE A 73 14.95 3.62 7.67
CA PHE A 73 13.91 3.95 8.63
C PHE A 73 14.28 3.51 10.05
N ALA A 74 13.73 4.19 11.05
CA ALA A 74 13.86 3.80 12.45
C ALA A 74 12.90 2.63 12.78
N MET A 75 13.35 1.71 13.64
CA MET A 75 12.48 0.69 14.22
C MET A 75 11.54 1.37 15.22
N LYS A 76 10.22 1.14 15.08
CA LYS A 76 9.16 1.74 15.92
C LYS A 76 8.04 0.72 16.12
N ASP A 77 7.14 0.98 17.07
CA ASP A 77 5.97 0.13 17.35
C ASP A 77 5.00 -0.01 16.17
N TYR A 78 5.16 0.82 15.14
CA TYR A 78 4.37 0.82 13.91
C TYR A 78 5.25 0.68 12.64
N CYS A 79 6.58 0.52 12.77
CA CYS A 79 7.50 0.45 11.63
C CYS A 79 8.56 -0.64 11.86
N LEU A 80 8.52 -1.68 11.04
CA LEU A 80 9.52 -2.74 11.00
C LEU A 80 10.55 -2.46 9.91
N ARG A 81 11.81 -2.78 10.21
CA ARG A 81 12.93 -2.69 9.27
C ARG A 81 13.78 -3.96 9.33
N PRO A 82 14.62 -4.24 8.32
CA PRO A 82 15.55 -5.37 8.37
C PRO A 82 16.47 -5.30 9.60
N TYR A 83 16.81 -6.45 10.17
CA TYR A 83 17.94 -6.58 11.07
C TYR A 83 19.23 -6.15 10.35
N GLY A 84 20.06 -5.38 11.03
CA GLY A 84 21.34 -4.90 10.50
C GLY A 84 22.49 -5.83 10.83
N GLY A 85 23.53 -5.79 9.99
CA GLY A 85 24.72 -6.64 10.13
C GLY A 85 24.67 -7.90 9.27
N LEU A 86 25.69 -8.74 9.44
CA LEU A 86 25.77 -10.04 8.81
C LEU A 86 25.15 -11.09 9.74
N HIS A 87 24.27 -11.91 9.20
CA HIS A 87 23.63 -13.00 9.93
C HIS A 87 23.87 -14.32 9.21
N ALA A 88 23.95 -15.42 9.96
CA ALA A 88 24.03 -16.76 9.38
C ALA A 88 22.80 -17.04 8.50
N ALA A 89 22.96 -17.81 7.43
CA ALA A 89 21.91 -18.02 6.43
C ALA A 89 20.64 -18.68 7.01
N ASP A 90 20.78 -19.48 8.05
CA ASP A 90 19.75 -20.24 8.78
C ASP A 90 19.21 -19.51 10.03
N SER A 91 19.72 -18.31 10.32
CA SER A 91 19.26 -17.52 11.46
C SER A 91 17.80 -17.03 11.30
N MET A 92 17.17 -16.72 12.42
CA MET A 92 15.84 -16.10 12.44
C MET A 92 15.87 -14.70 11.80
N GLU A 93 16.96 -13.96 11.98
CA GLU A 93 17.19 -12.64 11.39
C GLU A 93 17.25 -12.71 9.87
N SER A 94 17.99 -13.68 9.31
CA SER A 94 18.02 -13.93 7.86
C SER A 94 16.63 -14.30 7.33
N SER A 95 15.92 -15.18 8.04
CA SER A 95 14.55 -15.58 7.68
C SER A 95 13.58 -14.39 7.70
N PHE A 96 13.66 -13.55 8.72
CA PHE A 96 12.85 -12.33 8.84
C PHE A 96 13.19 -11.34 7.73
N ASN A 97 14.47 -11.03 7.51
CA ASN A 97 14.93 -10.11 6.48
C ASN A 97 14.48 -10.56 5.07
N TYR A 98 14.53 -11.86 4.80
CA TYR A 98 14.00 -12.44 3.57
C TYR A 98 12.48 -12.18 3.42
N ARG A 99 11.69 -12.47 4.46
CA ARG A 99 10.23 -12.25 4.45
C ARG A 99 9.87 -10.78 4.30
N LEU A 100 10.55 -9.89 5.01
CA LEU A 100 10.35 -8.45 4.93
C LEU A 100 10.73 -7.92 3.54
N SER A 101 11.84 -8.37 2.97
CA SER A 101 12.23 -8.04 1.59
C SER A 101 11.18 -8.50 0.58
N ARG A 102 10.66 -9.73 0.71
CA ARG A 102 9.58 -10.25 -0.13
C ARG A 102 8.31 -9.42 -0.04
N ALA A 103 7.92 -8.99 1.16
CA ALA A 103 6.74 -8.14 1.36
C ALA A 103 6.92 -6.75 0.72
N ARG A 104 8.11 -6.14 0.85
CA ARG A 104 8.44 -4.85 0.24
C ARG A 104 8.44 -4.85 -1.29
N ARG A 105 8.62 -6.00 -1.95
CA ARG A 105 8.44 -6.08 -3.43
C ARG A 105 7.09 -5.55 -3.90
N THR A 106 6.07 -5.54 -3.03
CA THR A 106 4.76 -4.94 -3.31
C THR A 106 4.88 -3.46 -3.68
N VAL A 107 5.66 -2.66 -2.94
CA VAL A 107 5.81 -1.22 -3.21
C VAL A 107 6.64 -0.97 -4.49
N GLU A 108 7.63 -1.81 -4.77
CA GLU A 108 8.43 -1.77 -6.01
C GLU A 108 7.56 -2.10 -7.22
N ASN A 109 6.78 -3.18 -7.13
CA ASN A 109 5.87 -3.61 -8.19
C ASN A 109 4.78 -2.59 -8.46
N ALA A 110 4.18 -1.99 -7.43
CA ALA A 110 3.16 -0.95 -7.60
C ALA A 110 3.73 0.25 -8.37
N PHE A 111 4.95 0.65 -8.06
CA PHE A 111 5.63 1.72 -8.81
C PHE A 111 5.98 1.30 -10.24
N GLY A 112 6.45 0.08 -10.45
CA GLY A 112 6.70 -0.45 -11.79
C GLY A 112 5.42 -0.50 -12.65
N ILE A 113 4.27 -0.78 -12.06
CA ILE A 113 2.97 -0.70 -12.74
C ILE A 113 2.63 0.76 -13.05
N LEU A 114 2.77 1.65 -12.07
CA LEU A 114 2.52 3.09 -12.23
C LEU A 114 3.34 3.66 -13.40
N THR A 115 4.65 3.41 -13.45
CA THR A 115 5.54 3.95 -14.49
C THR A 115 5.28 3.34 -15.87
N LYS A 116 4.96 2.05 -15.95
CA LYS A 116 4.58 1.38 -17.22
C LYS A 116 3.27 1.92 -17.79
N VAL A 117 2.30 2.21 -16.94
CA VAL A 117 1.01 2.76 -17.34
C VAL A 117 1.13 4.24 -17.73
N PHE A 118 1.76 5.04 -16.87
CA PHE A 118 1.94 6.46 -17.05
C PHE A 118 3.36 6.72 -17.51
N ASN A 119 3.60 6.49 -18.81
CA ASN A 119 4.93 6.53 -19.43
C ASN A 119 5.67 7.87 -19.26
N VAL A 120 4.97 8.94 -18.90
CA VAL A 120 5.57 10.22 -18.48
C VAL A 120 6.54 10.06 -17.30
N LEU A 121 6.30 9.07 -16.43
CA LEU A 121 7.15 8.77 -15.27
C LEU A 121 8.32 7.82 -15.61
N ALA A 122 8.38 7.28 -16.83
CA ALA A 122 9.44 6.37 -17.26
C ALA A 122 10.69 7.09 -17.78
N LYS A 123 10.59 8.41 -17.99
CA LYS A 123 11.66 9.29 -18.49
C LYS A 123 11.79 10.50 -17.57
N PRO A 124 12.91 11.24 -17.62
CA PRO A 124 13.01 12.55 -16.97
C PRO A 124 11.83 13.43 -17.38
N ILE A 125 11.22 14.10 -16.40
CA ILE A 125 10.11 15.03 -16.64
C ILE A 125 10.71 16.42 -16.84
N GLU A 126 10.67 16.93 -18.08
CA GLU A 126 11.28 18.20 -18.48
C GLU A 126 10.36 19.41 -18.20
N VAL A 127 9.96 19.58 -16.94
CA VAL A 127 9.11 20.69 -16.48
C VAL A 127 9.59 21.20 -15.12
N GLU A 128 9.07 22.35 -14.69
CA GLU A 128 9.34 22.90 -13.36
C GLU A 128 8.91 21.92 -12.25
N PRO A 129 9.62 21.87 -11.10
CA PRO A 129 9.37 20.86 -10.07
C PRO A 129 7.94 20.84 -9.51
N ASP A 130 7.30 22.00 -9.42
CA ASP A 130 5.91 22.14 -8.94
C ASP A 130 4.90 21.53 -9.93
N ILE A 131 5.21 21.56 -11.22
CA ILE A 131 4.42 20.91 -12.26
C ILE A 131 4.71 19.41 -12.26
N ALA A 132 5.97 19.01 -12.10
CA ALA A 132 6.36 17.61 -12.01
C ALA A 132 5.70 16.91 -10.81
N GLU A 133 5.62 17.60 -9.67
CA GLU A 133 4.88 17.16 -8.48
C GLU A 133 3.42 16.84 -8.80
N LYS A 134 2.70 17.78 -9.42
CA LYS A 134 1.30 17.61 -9.84
C LYS A 134 1.12 16.43 -10.80
N ILE A 135 2.04 16.25 -11.75
CA ILE A 135 2.02 15.12 -12.69
C ILE A 135 2.14 13.79 -11.94
N VAL A 136 3.10 13.68 -11.00
CA VAL A 136 3.31 12.45 -10.20
C VAL A 136 2.08 12.14 -9.36
N LEU A 137 1.55 13.13 -8.63
CA LEU A 137 0.37 12.95 -7.78
C LEU A 137 -0.87 12.58 -8.61
N ALA A 138 -1.09 13.24 -9.76
CA ALA A 138 -2.18 12.90 -10.67
C ALA A 138 -2.07 11.45 -11.16
N ALA A 139 -0.88 10.99 -11.54
CA ALA A 139 -0.65 9.60 -11.96
C ALA A 139 -0.96 8.60 -10.82
N VAL A 140 -0.53 8.90 -9.58
CA VAL A 140 -0.83 8.08 -8.40
C VAL A 140 -2.35 7.97 -8.16
N HIS A 141 -3.07 9.09 -8.23
CA HIS A 141 -4.52 9.11 -8.08
C HIS A 141 -5.22 8.30 -9.17
N LEU A 142 -4.84 8.49 -10.44
CA LEU A 142 -5.41 7.75 -11.57
C LEU A 142 -5.09 6.25 -11.51
N HIS A 143 -3.89 5.87 -11.07
CA HIS A 143 -3.54 4.47 -10.81
C HIS A 143 -4.50 3.84 -9.79
N ASN A 144 -4.68 4.48 -8.64
CA ASN A 144 -5.58 3.98 -7.60
C ASN A 144 -7.02 3.89 -8.09
N PHE A 145 -7.49 4.86 -8.87
CA PHE A 145 -8.82 4.83 -9.49
C PHE A 145 -9.00 3.59 -10.38
N ARG A 146 -8.04 3.35 -11.30
CA ARG A 146 -8.07 2.17 -12.20
C ARG A 146 -7.99 0.85 -11.44
N ARG A 147 -7.14 0.76 -10.42
CA ARG A 147 -6.95 -0.44 -9.60
C ARG A 147 -8.24 -0.81 -8.88
N ARG A 148 -8.88 0.15 -8.21
CA ARG A 148 -10.15 -0.09 -7.49
C ARG A 148 -11.28 -0.49 -8.42
N HIS A 149 -11.38 0.12 -9.60
CA HIS A 149 -12.36 -0.30 -10.61
C HIS A 149 -12.13 -1.74 -11.09
N THR A 150 -10.88 -2.13 -11.31
CA THR A 150 -10.53 -3.49 -11.74
C THR A 150 -10.87 -4.52 -10.65
N LEU A 151 -10.55 -4.21 -9.39
CA LEU A 151 -10.88 -5.07 -8.25
C LEU A 151 -12.39 -5.18 -8.03
N TYR A 152 -13.12 -4.06 -8.14
CA TYR A 152 -14.58 -4.06 -8.08
C TYR A 152 -15.17 -4.96 -9.17
N ASN A 153 -14.75 -4.78 -10.42
CA ASN A 153 -15.22 -5.60 -11.53
C ASN A 153 -14.95 -7.09 -11.30
N PHE A 154 -13.75 -7.44 -10.82
CA PHE A 154 -13.40 -8.83 -10.49
C PHE A 154 -14.28 -9.38 -9.35
N SER A 155 -14.46 -8.62 -8.26
CA SER A 155 -15.32 -9.04 -7.15
C SER A 155 -16.79 -9.18 -7.58
N SER A 156 -17.29 -8.29 -8.45
CA SER A 156 -18.65 -8.36 -8.99
C SER A 156 -18.86 -9.55 -9.93
N SER A 157 -17.81 -9.97 -10.64
CA SER A 157 -17.84 -11.19 -11.47
C SER A 157 -17.75 -12.50 -10.68
N LEU A 158 -17.32 -12.42 -9.41
CA LEU A 158 -17.27 -13.57 -8.49
C LEU A 158 -18.54 -13.72 -7.66
N LEU A 159 -19.42 -12.71 -7.63
CA LEU A 159 -20.77 -12.87 -7.09
C LEU A 159 -21.59 -13.69 -8.10
N PRO A 160 -22.28 -14.77 -7.68
CA PRO A 160 -23.19 -15.47 -8.56
C PRO A 160 -24.21 -14.45 -9.09
N ALA A 161 -24.46 -14.44 -10.40
CA ALA A 161 -25.57 -13.67 -10.97
C ALA A 161 -26.81 -13.97 -10.13
N ALA A 162 -27.38 -12.92 -9.51
CA ALA A 162 -28.54 -13.06 -8.65
C ALA A 162 -29.57 -13.91 -9.41
N SER A 163 -29.83 -15.11 -8.90
CA SER A 163 -30.82 -16.00 -9.46
C SER A 163 -32.12 -15.21 -9.50
N ASN A 164 -32.64 -14.99 -10.71
CA ASN A 164 -33.95 -14.41 -10.94
C ASN A 164 -34.95 -15.19 -10.08
N PHE A 165 -35.36 -14.63 -8.95
CA PHE A 165 -36.53 -15.11 -8.22
C PHE A 165 -37.71 -14.83 -9.14
N HIS A 166 -38.10 -15.87 -9.90
CA HIS A 166 -39.37 -15.92 -10.57
C HIS A 166 -40.45 -15.74 -9.50
N THR A 167 -41.06 -14.56 -9.47
CA THR A 167 -42.37 -14.38 -8.84
C THR A 167 -43.34 -15.23 -9.66
N THR A 168 -43.58 -16.46 -9.22
CA THR A 168 -44.76 -17.21 -9.65
C THR A 168 -45.89 -16.76 -8.75
N SER A 169 -46.61 -15.75 -9.22
CA SER A 169 -48.02 -15.59 -8.91
C SER A 169 -48.76 -16.83 -9.40
N HIS A 170 -49.31 -17.61 -8.48
CA HIS A 170 -50.50 -18.40 -8.77
C HIS A 170 -51.44 -18.38 -7.56
N GLU A 171 -52.66 -17.95 -7.86
CA GLU A 171 -53.82 -17.82 -7.02
C GLU A 171 -54.37 -19.19 -6.56
N SER A 172 -55.02 -19.13 -5.39
CA SER A 172 -56.25 -19.82 -4.98
C SER A 172 -56.35 -21.35 -5.05
N GLU A 173 -56.65 -21.95 -3.89
CA GLU A 173 -57.80 -22.85 -3.77
C GLU A 173 -58.37 -22.87 -2.34
N GLN A 174 -59.65 -23.19 -2.26
CA GLN A 174 -60.65 -22.85 -1.26
C GLN A 174 -60.77 -23.82 -0.07
N PHE A 175 -61.40 -23.29 0.99
CA PHE A 175 -62.31 -23.93 1.97
C PHE A 175 -62.16 -25.43 2.31
N ASN A 176 -61.82 -25.69 3.58
CA ASN A 176 -62.77 -26.18 4.59
C ASN A 176 -62.27 -25.84 6.00
#